data_AF-A0A9E5ZXK9-F1
#
_entry.id   AF-A0A9E5ZXK9-F1
#
_cell.length_a   1.000
_cell.length_b   1.000
_cell.length_c   1.000
_cell.angle_alpha   90.00
_cell.angle_beta   90.00
_cell.angle_gamma   90.00
#
_symmetry.space_group_name_H-M   'P 1'
#
loop_
_entity.id
_entity.type
_entity.pdbx_description
1 polymer ?
#
loop_
_entity_poly.entity_id
_entity_poly.type
_entity_poly.pdbx_seq_one_letter_code
_entity_poly.pdbx_strand_id
1 'polypeptide(L)'
;MNISCSPPLYAVQHASATRPCILQQLYLRNPALPALQSRRGGPVVSVPAEAPKDCDLCPRLRQFILDQRVKEPDWFNGAVPSFGDEKAELLVIGLAPGMTGANRTGRPFTGDWAGDLLYATLEKFGFSSGTYDRRPDDGLTLNGAMITNAVRCVPPQNKPVGAEINQCRPFLKSRIEALPGAKVLLCLGKISHDSTVRTLGLKLKDHPFGHGTEYKIGEMTLLSSYHCSRYNTNTRRLTEEMFDAIFARARAIIDG
;
A
#
# COMPACT_ATOMS: atom_id res chain seq x y z
N MET A 1 -3.53 22.85 68.19
CA MET A 1 -4.91 22.60 68.67
C MET A 1 -5.52 21.51 67.82
N ASN A 2 -5.79 20.39 68.48
CA ASN A 2 -6.81 19.35 68.28
C ASN A 2 -7.01 18.63 66.93
N ILE A 3 -6.68 17.34 67.05
CA ILE A 3 -7.22 16.13 66.40
C ILE A 3 -8.76 16.10 66.40
N SER A 4 -9.38 15.52 65.37
CA SER A 4 -10.61 14.73 65.53
C SER A 4 -10.85 13.78 64.34
N CYS A 5 -11.04 12.50 64.68
CA CYS A 5 -11.46 11.40 63.82
C CYS A 5 -12.99 11.38 63.60
N SER A 6 -13.39 10.71 62.51
CA SER A 6 -14.59 9.90 62.11
C SER A 6 -15.74 9.64 63.14
N PRO A 7 -16.95 9.09 62.80
CA PRO A 7 -17.25 8.16 61.69
C PRO A 7 -18.75 8.24 61.14
N PRO A 8 -19.48 7.17 60.67
CA PRO A 8 -20.50 7.23 59.60
C PRO A 8 -21.95 7.01 60.14
N LEU A 9 -22.98 6.87 59.27
CA LEU A 9 -24.13 5.93 59.41
C LEU A 9 -25.31 6.23 58.44
N TYR A 10 -25.59 5.25 57.58
CA TYR A 10 -26.89 4.60 57.25
C TYR A 10 -28.22 5.36 56.98
N ALA A 11 -28.88 4.85 55.91
CA ALA A 11 -30.32 4.58 55.73
C ALA A 11 -31.27 5.73 55.31
N VAL A 12 -32.38 5.56 54.55
CA VAL A 12 -33.04 4.51 53.74
C VAL A 12 -34.26 5.22 53.04
N GLN A 13 -34.56 4.84 51.79
CA GLN A 13 -35.85 4.89 51.02
C GLN A 13 -36.77 6.14 51.02
N HIS A 14 -37.16 6.62 49.82
CA HIS A 14 -38.40 6.21 49.14
C HIS A 14 -38.57 6.84 47.73
N ALA A 15 -39.37 6.15 46.94
CA ALA A 15 -39.57 6.24 45.49
C ALA A 15 -40.33 7.48 44.98
N SER A 16 -40.06 7.86 43.72
CA SER A 16 -41.11 8.23 42.76
C SER A 16 -40.60 8.01 41.33
N ALA A 17 -41.34 7.20 40.58
CA ALA A 17 -41.08 6.82 39.20
C ALA A 17 -41.99 7.61 38.25
N THR A 18 -41.45 8.06 37.11
CA THR A 18 -42.10 8.37 35.80
C THR A 18 -41.11 9.23 34.98
N ARG A 19 -40.62 8.95 33.75
CA ARG A 19 -41.00 8.13 32.59
C ARG A 19 -39.72 7.79 31.78
N PRO A 20 -39.56 6.56 31.23
CA PRO A 20 -38.45 6.26 30.32
C PRO A 20 -38.69 6.76 28.90
N CYS A 21 -37.59 7.15 28.26
CA CYS A 21 -37.48 7.60 26.87
C CYS A 21 -37.92 6.50 25.88
N ILE A 22 -38.69 6.88 24.86
CA ILE A 22 -39.43 6.02 23.90
C ILE A 22 -38.55 5.12 23.00
N LEU A 23 -37.22 5.13 23.14
CA LEU A 23 -36.31 4.39 22.24
C LEU A 23 -35.77 3.06 22.80
N GLN A 24 -36.21 2.61 23.99
CA GLN A 24 -35.66 1.39 24.62
C GLN A 24 -36.64 0.21 24.76
N GLN A 25 -37.86 0.27 24.23
CA GLN A 25 -38.85 -0.82 24.34
C GLN A 25 -39.08 -1.66 23.07
N LEU A 26 -38.34 -1.43 21.98
CA LEU A 26 -38.49 -2.22 20.75
C LEU A 26 -37.49 -3.37 20.59
N TYR A 27 -36.65 -3.65 21.59
CA TYR A 27 -35.58 -4.66 21.48
C TYR A 27 -35.83 -5.99 22.23
N LEU A 28 -37.05 -6.22 22.76
CA LEU A 28 -37.36 -7.44 23.55
C LEU A 28 -38.61 -8.20 23.07
N ARG A 29 -38.90 -8.22 21.75
CA ARG A 29 -39.96 -9.06 21.17
C ARG A 29 -39.63 -9.54 19.75
N ASN A 30 -38.65 -10.42 19.57
CA ASN A 30 -38.68 -11.38 18.45
C ASN A 30 -37.60 -12.47 18.58
N PRO A 31 -37.93 -13.71 18.98
CA PRO A 31 -37.01 -14.84 18.93
C PRO A 31 -37.22 -15.61 17.61
N ALA A 32 -36.84 -15.02 16.48
CA ALA A 32 -36.72 -15.71 15.18
C ALA A 32 -36.04 -14.79 14.15
N LEU A 33 -34.73 -14.55 14.31
CA LEU A 33 -33.91 -14.12 13.18
C LEU A 33 -33.26 -15.38 12.60
N PRO A 34 -33.60 -15.80 11.37
CA PRO A 34 -32.84 -16.85 10.71
C PRO A 34 -31.41 -16.35 10.54
N ALA A 35 -30.44 -17.21 10.86
CA ALA A 35 -29.03 -16.95 10.61
C ALA A 35 -28.86 -16.39 9.19
N LEU A 36 -28.26 -15.22 9.06
CA LEU A 36 -27.85 -14.62 7.79
C LEU A 36 -26.86 -15.58 7.12
N GLN A 37 -27.39 -16.55 6.38
CA GLN A 37 -26.64 -17.38 5.46
C GLN A 37 -26.05 -16.44 4.42
N SER A 38 -24.72 -16.35 4.38
CA SER A 38 -24.01 -15.58 3.37
C SER A 38 -24.34 -16.13 1.99
N ARG A 39 -25.28 -15.50 1.28
CA ARG A 39 -25.53 -15.77 -0.13
C ARG A 39 -24.32 -15.25 -0.92
N ARG A 40 -23.34 -16.12 -1.17
CA ARG A 40 -22.31 -15.90 -2.19
C ARG A 40 -22.98 -16.04 -3.55
N GLY A 41 -23.11 -14.94 -4.28
CA GLY A 41 -23.71 -14.97 -5.62
C GLY A 41 -24.05 -13.59 -6.19
N GLY A 42 -23.28 -12.56 -5.84
CA GLY A 42 -23.31 -11.29 -6.58
C GLY A 42 -22.37 -11.37 -7.79
N PRO A 43 -22.58 -10.56 -8.84
CA PRO A 43 -21.65 -10.48 -9.97
C PRO A 43 -20.26 -10.15 -9.44
N VAL A 44 -19.26 -10.95 -9.84
CA VAL A 44 -17.85 -10.67 -9.54
C VAL A 44 -17.46 -9.45 -10.36
N VAL A 45 -17.56 -8.26 -9.76
CA VAL A 45 -17.01 -7.04 -10.36
C VAL A 45 -15.50 -7.22 -10.38
N SER A 46 -14.92 -7.35 -11.58
CA SER A 46 -13.46 -7.39 -11.76
C SER A 46 -12.86 -6.08 -11.29
N VAL A 47 -11.94 -6.13 -10.33
CA VAL A 47 -11.21 -4.95 -9.89
C VAL A 47 -10.23 -4.56 -11.00
N PRO A 48 -10.16 -3.28 -11.43
CA PRO A 48 -9.18 -2.86 -12.42
C PRO A 48 -7.74 -2.93 -11.87
N ALA A 49 -6.74 -2.94 -12.75
CA ALA A 49 -5.33 -2.86 -12.36
C ALA A 49 -4.97 -1.53 -11.68
N GLU A 50 -5.68 -0.46 -12.03
CA GLU A 50 -5.51 0.87 -11.47
C GLU A 50 -6.70 1.27 -10.61
N ALA A 51 -6.41 1.69 -9.38
CA ALA A 51 -7.42 2.32 -8.55
C ALA A 51 -7.87 3.63 -9.20
N PRO A 52 -9.18 3.95 -9.22
CA PRO A 52 -9.63 5.26 -9.66
C PRO A 52 -8.91 6.37 -8.89
N LYS A 53 -8.53 7.46 -9.56
CA LYS A 53 -7.83 8.59 -8.92
C LYS A 53 -8.52 9.06 -7.63
N ASP A 54 -9.85 9.06 -7.64
CA ASP A 54 -10.71 9.46 -6.52
C ASP A 54 -11.18 8.31 -5.61
N CYS A 55 -10.51 7.15 -5.67
CA CYS A 55 -10.81 5.99 -4.82
C CYS A 55 -10.95 6.38 -3.34
N ASP A 56 -12.07 5.95 -2.75
CA ASP A 56 -12.51 6.29 -1.39
C ASP A 56 -12.61 5.06 -0.47
N LEU A 57 -12.21 3.88 -0.95
CA LEU A 57 -12.30 2.61 -0.23
C LEU A 57 -11.57 2.59 1.12
N CYS A 58 -10.62 3.50 1.33
CA CYS A 58 -9.84 3.63 2.56
C CYS A 58 -10.13 4.99 3.23
N PRO A 59 -11.09 5.10 4.18
CA PRO A 59 -11.55 6.39 4.71
C PRO A 59 -10.44 7.28 5.27
N ARG A 60 -9.48 6.70 6.01
CA ARG A 60 -8.34 7.45 6.57
C ARG A 60 -7.43 8.04 5.48
N LEU A 61 -7.12 7.25 4.44
CA LEU A 61 -6.31 7.71 3.31
C LEU A 61 -7.06 8.76 2.48
N ARG A 62 -8.36 8.53 2.25
CA ARG A 62 -9.22 9.47 1.53
C ARG A 62 -9.28 10.81 2.26
N GLN A 63 -9.54 10.80 3.56
CA GLN A 63 -9.56 12.05 4.35
C GLN A 63 -8.22 12.75 4.28
N PHE A 64 -7.11 12.02 4.45
CA PHE A 64 -5.78 12.62 4.37
C PHE A 64 -5.51 13.26 3.01
N ILE A 65 -5.89 12.60 1.91
CA ILE A 65 -5.80 13.17 0.56
C ILE A 65 -6.65 14.43 0.42
N LEU A 66 -7.89 14.43 0.92
CA LEU A 66 -8.76 15.60 0.87
C LEU A 66 -8.15 16.79 1.63
N ASP A 67 -7.56 16.53 2.80
CA ASP A 67 -6.84 17.57 3.56
C ASP A 67 -5.64 18.11 2.78
N GLN A 68 -4.93 17.27 2.01
CA GLN A 68 -3.84 17.72 1.14
C GLN A 68 -4.33 18.50 -0.08
N ARG A 69 -5.48 18.16 -0.67
CA ARG A 69 -6.07 18.94 -1.77
C ARG A 69 -6.38 20.38 -1.37
N VAL A 70 -6.76 20.60 -0.11
CA VAL A 70 -6.99 21.96 0.41
C VAL A 70 -5.67 22.73 0.55
N LYS A 71 -4.61 22.06 1.01
CA LYS A 71 -3.30 22.69 1.24
C LYS A 71 -2.51 22.91 -0.05
N GLU A 72 -2.60 21.95 -0.95
CA GLU A 72 -1.79 21.81 -2.16
C GLU A 72 -2.70 21.45 -3.35
N PRO A 73 -3.56 22.37 -3.81
CA PRO A 73 -4.61 22.07 -4.79
C PRO A 73 -4.07 21.63 -6.16
N ASP A 74 -2.87 22.06 -6.52
CA ASP A 74 -2.23 21.73 -7.80
C ASP A 74 -1.54 20.36 -7.82
N TRP A 75 -1.46 19.69 -6.67
CA TRP A 75 -0.86 18.35 -6.58
C TRP A 75 -1.81 17.28 -7.08
N PHE A 76 -1.25 16.14 -7.50
CA PHE A 76 -2.03 15.01 -8.00
C PHE A 76 -3.10 14.54 -7.02
N ASN A 77 -2.74 14.40 -5.73
CA ASN A 77 -3.65 14.13 -4.61
C ASN A 77 -4.68 13.03 -4.89
N GLY A 78 -4.23 11.81 -5.16
CA GLY A 78 -5.13 10.71 -5.52
C GLY A 78 -4.46 9.36 -5.42
N ALA A 79 -5.20 8.33 -5.82
CA ALA A 79 -4.61 7.01 -6.04
C ALA A 79 -3.64 7.08 -7.23
N VAL A 80 -2.35 6.89 -6.96
CA VAL A 80 -1.29 6.99 -7.95
C VAL A 80 -1.32 5.76 -8.86
N PRO A 81 -1.44 5.95 -10.19
CA PRO A 81 -1.45 4.84 -11.14
C PRO A 81 -0.05 4.21 -11.25
N SER A 82 0.00 2.99 -11.77
CA SER A 82 1.27 2.39 -12.22
C SER A 82 1.84 3.17 -13.42
N PHE A 83 3.16 3.07 -13.63
CA PHE A 83 3.87 3.73 -14.71
C PHE A 83 4.80 2.74 -15.41
N GLY A 84 4.69 2.63 -16.73
CA GLY A 84 5.60 1.82 -17.54
C GLY A 84 4.95 1.10 -18.71
N ASP A 85 5.61 0.03 -19.13
CA ASP A 85 5.26 -0.77 -20.31
C ASP A 85 4.20 -1.83 -20.00
N GLU A 86 3.09 -1.87 -20.75
CA GLU A 86 2.05 -2.89 -20.59
C GLU A 86 2.52 -4.30 -20.99
N LYS A 87 3.69 -4.43 -21.60
CA LYS A 87 4.38 -5.71 -21.88
C LYS A 87 5.56 -5.98 -20.95
N ALA A 88 5.61 -5.30 -19.80
CA ALA A 88 6.75 -5.40 -18.88
C ALA A 88 7.05 -6.83 -18.42
N GLU A 89 8.34 -7.18 -18.46
CA GLU A 89 8.89 -8.41 -17.88
C GLU A 89 9.35 -8.18 -16.43
N LEU A 90 9.66 -6.93 -16.07
CA LEU A 90 9.96 -6.50 -14.70
C LEU A 90 8.80 -5.68 -14.11
N LEU A 91 8.21 -6.13 -13.01
CA LEU A 91 7.30 -5.32 -12.19
C LEU A 91 7.98 -4.91 -10.88
N VAL A 92 8.29 -3.63 -10.73
CA VAL A 92 8.77 -3.02 -9.47
C VAL A 92 7.58 -2.65 -8.59
N ILE A 93 7.58 -3.11 -7.34
CA ILE A 93 6.47 -2.94 -6.39
C ILE A 93 6.98 -2.22 -5.14
N GLY A 94 6.61 -0.95 -5.02
CA GLY A 94 6.84 -0.14 -3.83
C GLY A 94 5.79 -0.31 -2.74
N LEU A 95 6.01 0.38 -1.62
CA LEU A 95 5.08 0.44 -0.50
C LEU A 95 3.80 1.22 -0.86
N ALA A 96 3.95 2.53 -1.00
CA ALA A 96 2.91 3.53 -1.15
C ALA A 96 3.54 4.85 -1.65
N PRO A 97 2.75 5.77 -2.22
CA PRO A 97 3.23 7.10 -2.58
C PRO A 97 3.86 7.85 -1.41
N GLY A 98 4.99 8.50 -1.67
CA GLY A 98 5.55 9.53 -0.78
C GLY A 98 4.79 10.85 -0.91
N MET A 99 4.70 11.57 0.21
CA MET A 99 3.95 12.84 0.30
C MET A 99 4.38 13.90 -0.72
N THR A 100 5.67 14.23 -0.79
CA THR A 100 6.19 15.24 -1.75
C THR A 100 6.64 14.62 -3.08
N GLY A 101 6.61 13.29 -3.16
CA GLY A 101 6.91 12.52 -4.37
C GLY A 101 5.63 12.24 -5.15
N ALA A 102 5.27 10.97 -5.23
CA ALA A 102 4.16 10.49 -6.07
C ALA A 102 2.78 11.09 -5.72
N ASN A 103 2.52 11.51 -4.47
CA ASN A 103 1.26 12.21 -4.17
C ASN A 103 1.19 13.61 -4.82
N ARG A 104 2.34 14.26 -4.98
CA ARG A 104 2.46 15.53 -5.71
C ARG A 104 2.44 15.29 -7.22
N THR A 105 3.24 14.34 -7.69
CA THR A 105 3.56 14.20 -9.12
C THR A 105 2.63 13.26 -9.88
N GLY A 106 1.92 12.36 -9.20
CA GLY A 106 1.06 11.36 -9.84
C GLY A 106 1.80 10.23 -10.53
N ARG A 107 3.13 10.16 -10.43
CA ARG A 107 3.96 9.08 -10.97
C ARG A 107 4.71 8.38 -9.83
N PRO A 108 4.67 7.04 -9.72
CA PRO A 108 5.39 6.30 -8.68
C PRO A 108 6.86 6.72 -8.59
N PHE A 109 7.39 6.83 -7.37
CA PHE A 109 8.80 7.20 -7.12
C PHE A 109 9.26 8.51 -7.79
N THR A 110 8.37 9.41 -8.21
CA THR A 110 8.77 10.65 -8.88
C THR A 110 8.68 11.85 -7.95
N GLY A 111 9.74 12.65 -7.87
CA GLY A 111 9.78 13.87 -7.07
C GLY A 111 10.28 13.69 -5.63
N ASP A 112 10.85 12.53 -5.30
CA ASP A 112 11.50 12.26 -4.03
C ASP A 112 12.87 11.59 -4.21
N TRP A 113 13.58 11.36 -3.09
CA TRP A 113 14.91 10.75 -3.09
C TRP A 113 14.92 9.29 -3.54
N ALA A 114 13.84 8.55 -3.29
CA ALA A 114 13.79 7.14 -3.67
C ALA A 114 13.75 6.99 -5.19
N GLY A 115 13.14 7.96 -5.87
CA GLY A 115 13.15 8.09 -7.33
C GLY A 115 14.52 8.21 -7.95
N ASP A 116 15.41 9.00 -7.36
CA ASP A 116 16.72 9.29 -7.96
C ASP A 116 17.54 8.03 -8.13
N LEU A 117 17.62 7.25 -7.06
CA LEU A 117 18.31 5.97 -7.07
C LEU A 117 17.57 4.98 -7.98
N LEU A 118 16.24 4.87 -7.87
CA LEU A 118 15.48 3.92 -8.67
C LEU A 118 15.61 4.16 -10.18
N TYR A 119 15.37 5.38 -10.64
CA TYR A 119 15.37 5.69 -12.07
C TYR A 119 16.77 5.69 -12.68
N ALA A 120 17.79 6.15 -11.95
CA ALA A 120 19.18 6.01 -12.40
C ALA A 120 19.59 4.53 -12.54
N THR A 121 19.19 3.67 -11.59
CA THR A 121 19.47 2.24 -11.68
C THR A 121 18.66 1.57 -12.81
N LEU A 122 17.39 1.95 -13.02
CA LEU A 122 16.60 1.46 -14.16
C LEU A 122 17.28 1.79 -15.49
N GLU A 123 17.78 3.01 -15.66
CA GLU A 123 18.52 3.43 -16.86
C GLU A 123 19.79 2.60 -17.04
N LYS A 124 20.59 2.47 -15.97
CA LYS A 124 21.84 1.69 -15.96
C LYS A 124 21.65 0.25 -16.43
N PHE A 125 20.51 -0.37 -16.12
CA PHE A 125 20.21 -1.75 -16.51
C PHE A 125 19.25 -1.86 -17.71
N GLY A 126 19.07 -0.78 -18.47
CA GLY A 126 18.31 -0.77 -19.72
C GLY A 126 16.80 -0.94 -19.56
N PHE A 127 16.25 -0.68 -18.38
CA PHE A 127 14.80 -0.70 -18.11
C PHE A 127 14.12 0.65 -18.36
N SER A 128 14.86 1.69 -18.72
CA SER A 128 14.30 2.99 -19.07
C SER A 128 15.08 3.70 -20.19
N SER A 129 14.45 4.72 -20.76
CA SER A 129 15.05 5.63 -21.74
C SER A 129 14.49 7.04 -21.56
N GLY A 130 15.20 8.04 -22.09
CA GLY A 130 14.90 9.45 -21.85
C GLY A 130 15.57 9.98 -20.58
N THR A 131 15.12 11.13 -20.09
CA THR A 131 15.74 11.81 -18.94
C THR A 131 14.75 11.88 -17.79
N TYR A 132 15.16 11.40 -16.61
CA TYR A 132 14.40 11.61 -15.39
C TYR A 132 14.73 12.99 -14.81
N ASP A 133 13.72 13.86 -14.70
CA ASP A 133 13.84 15.24 -14.19
C ASP A 133 12.82 15.52 -13.07
N ARG A 134 12.47 14.48 -12.31
CA ARG A 134 11.58 14.54 -11.13
C ARG A 134 10.20 15.16 -11.40
N ARG A 135 9.76 15.17 -12.65
CA ARG A 135 8.45 15.68 -13.08
C ARG A 135 7.74 14.62 -13.92
N PRO A 136 6.40 14.54 -13.88
CA PRO A 136 5.68 13.51 -14.62
C PRO A 136 5.79 13.65 -16.15
N ASP A 137 6.16 14.82 -16.66
CA ASP A 137 6.25 15.19 -18.09
C ASP A 137 7.70 15.29 -18.60
N ASP A 138 8.67 14.69 -17.90
CA ASP A 138 10.10 14.77 -18.20
C ASP A 138 10.60 13.92 -19.40
N GLY A 139 9.70 13.22 -20.10
CA GLY A 139 10.04 12.40 -21.26
C GLY A 139 10.68 11.04 -20.93
N LEU A 140 10.82 10.69 -19.64
CA LEU A 140 11.21 9.35 -19.21
C LEU A 140 10.17 8.32 -19.68
N THR A 141 10.66 7.19 -20.19
CA THR A 141 9.87 6.01 -20.53
C THR A 141 10.50 4.76 -19.91
N LEU A 142 9.69 3.74 -19.62
CA LEU A 142 10.20 2.43 -19.18
C LEU A 142 10.11 1.42 -20.32
N ASN A 143 11.14 0.59 -20.45
CA ASN A 143 11.27 -0.42 -21.50
C ASN A 143 11.25 -1.81 -20.86
N GLY A 144 10.19 -2.59 -21.11
CA GLY A 144 10.06 -3.90 -20.48
C GLY A 144 9.93 -3.86 -18.95
N ALA A 145 9.62 -2.69 -18.37
CA ALA A 145 9.43 -2.50 -16.94
C ALA A 145 8.16 -1.71 -16.62
N MET A 146 7.56 -2.04 -15.48
CA MET A 146 6.40 -1.37 -14.89
C MET A 146 6.70 -1.08 -13.42
N ILE A 147 6.29 0.07 -12.92
CA ILE A 147 6.41 0.44 -11.50
C ILE A 147 5.02 0.65 -10.92
N THR A 148 4.75 0.03 -9.77
CA THR A 148 3.50 0.17 -9.01
C THR A 148 3.75 0.25 -7.51
N ASN A 149 2.68 0.39 -6.72
CA ASN A 149 2.72 0.32 -5.26
C ASN A 149 1.69 -0.67 -4.71
N ALA A 150 1.99 -1.29 -3.56
CA ALA A 150 1.05 -2.16 -2.85
C ALA A 150 -0.16 -1.38 -2.30
N VAL A 151 0.03 -0.12 -1.90
CA VAL A 151 -1.04 0.83 -1.54
C VAL A 151 -0.96 2.02 -2.50
N ARG A 152 -2.08 2.39 -3.14
CA ARG A 152 -2.08 3.41 -4.20
C ARG A 152 -2.22 4.85 -3.71
N CYS A 153 -2.70 5.05 -2.48
CA CYS A 153 -2.90 6.37 -1.87
C CYS A 153 -1.81 6.67 -0.85
N VAL A 154 -1.41 7.94 -0.73
CA VAL A 154 -0.44 8.36 0.29
C VAL A 154 -0.99 8.13 1.70
N PRO A 155 -0.26 7.41 2.58
CA PRO A 155 -0.64 7.29 3.97
C PRO A 155 -0.04 8.40 4.83
N PRO A 156 -0.76 8.88 5.85
CA PRO A 156 -0.18 9.73 6.89
C PRO A 156 1.13 9.13 7.42
N GLN A 157 2.16 9.97 7.54
CA GLN A 157 3.51 9.59 7.99
C GLN A 157 4.18 8.50 7.12
N ASN A 158 3.73 8.28 5.88
CA ASN A 158 4.15 7.19 5.02
C ASN A 158 3.96 5.79 5.64
N LYS A 159 2.93 5.63 6.50
CA LYS A 159 2.63 4.38 7.21
C LYS A 159 1.20 3.91 6.95
N PRO A 160 0.98 3.02 5.97
CA PRO A 160 -0.32 2.40 5.79
C PRO A 160 -0.59 1.38 6.92
N VAL A 161 -1.87 1.16 7.24
CA VAL A 161 -2.29 0.13 8.21
C VAL A 161 -2.75 -1.14 7.50
N GLY A 162 -2.83 -2.25 8.24
CA GLY A 162 -3.20 -3.55 7.67
C GLY A 162 -4.54 -3.55 6.91
N ALA A 163 -5.54 -2.81 7.39
CA ALA A 163 -6.82 -2.67 6.71
C ALA A 163 -6.68 -2.00 5.33
N GLU A 164 -5.86 -0.97 5.21
CA GLU A 164 -5.62 -0.25 3.94
C GLU A 164 -4.85 -1.11 2.95
N ILE A 165 -3.82 -1.84 3.43
CA ILE A 165 -3.06 -2.79 2.61
C ILE A 165 -4.00 -3.88 2.07
N ASN A 166 -4.86 -4.44 2.92
CA ASN A 166 -5.83 -5.45 2.52
C ASN A 166 -6.83 -4.91 1.50
N GLN A 167 -7.33 -3.69 1.71
CA GLN A 167 -8.30 -3.04 0.83
C GLN A 167 -7.71 -2.70 -0.54
N CYS A 168 -6.42 -2.37 -0.61
CA CYS A 168 -5.74 -2.02 -1.86
C CYS A 168 -5.20 -3.24 -2.63
N ARG A 169 -5.01 -4.38 -1.96
CA ARG A 169 -4.47 -5.62 -2.56
C ARG A 169 -5.19 -6.09 -3.83
N PRO A 170 -6.52 -5.99 -3.98
CA PRO A 170 -7.20 -6.37 -5.22
C PRO A 170 -6.70 -5.61 -6.46
N PHE A 171 -6.27 -4.35 -6.33
CA PHE A 171 -5.64 -3.60 -7.44
C PHE A 171 -4.24 -4.14 -7.75
N LEU A 172 -3.45 -4.48 -6.73
CA LEU A 172 -2.14 -5.11 -6.92
C LEU A 172 -2.28 -6.46 -7.65
N LYS A 173 -3.26 -7.29 -7.25
CA LYS A 173 -3.59 -8.54 -7.92
C LYS A 173 -3.85 -8.31 -9.41
N SER A 174 -4.75 -7.38 -9.70
CA SER A 174 -5.18 -7.10 -11.06
C SER A 174 -4.05 -6.50 -11.91
N ARG A 175 -3.12 -5.74 -11.32
CA ARG A 175 -1.91 -5.25 -12.01
C ARG A 175 -0.91 -6.37 -12.33
N ILE A 176 -0.72 -7.34 -11.43
CA ILE A 176 0.11 -8.51 -11.74
C ILE A 176 -0.53 -9.32 -12.87
N GLU A 177 -1.85 -9.56 -12.80
CA GLU A 177 -2.59 -10.29 -13.84
C GLU A 177 -2.61 -9.57 -15.20
N ALA A 178 -2.56 -8.24 -15.21
CA ALA A 178 -2.46 -7.43 -16.41
C ALA A 178 -1.09 -7.50 -17.12
N LEU A 179 -0.08 -8.12 -16.50
CA LEU A 179 1.25 -8.32 -17.05
C LEU A 179 1.56 -9.82 -17.21
N PRO A 180 0.91 -10.53 -18.15
CA PRO A 180 1.11 -11.98 -18.31
C PRO A 180 2.55 -12.35 -18.74
N GLY A 181 3.32 -11.39 -19.27
CA GLY A 181 4.73 -11.56 -19.61
C GLY A 181 5.72 -11.23 -18.48
N ALA A 182 5.23 -10.85 -17.29
CA ALA A 182 6.11 -10.58 -16.15
C ALA A 182 6.93 -11.83 -15.81
N LYS A 183 8.25 -11.67 -15.71
CA LYS A 183 9.21 -12.68 -15.27
C LYS A 183 9.73 -12.37 -13.86
N VAL A 184 9.81 -11.10 -13.47
CA VAL A 184 10.34 -10.68 -12.17
C VAL A 184 9.37 -9.73 -11.46
N LEU A 185 9.01 -10.07 -10.22
CA LEU A 185 8.28 -9.21 -9.29
C LEU A 185 9.26 -8.68 -8.24
N LEU A 186 9.78 -7.46 -8.44
CA LEU A 186 10.76 -6.83 -7.56
C LEU A 186 10.08 -6.02 -6.46
N CYS A 187 10.07 -6.55 -5.24
CA CYS A 187 9.48 -5.92 -4.06
C CYS A 187 10.48 -5.02 -3.32
N LEU A 188 10.20 -3.73 -3.27
CA LEU A 188 10.99 -2.74 -2.53
C LEU A 188 10.45 -2.55 -1.10
N GLY A 189 10.99 -3.32 -0.15
CA GLY A 189 10.65 -3.28 1.27
C GLY A 189 9.65 -4.34 1.73
N LYS A 190 9.58 -4.52 3.05
CA LYS A 190 8.82 -5.63 3.67
C LYS A 190 7.33 -5.62 3.34
N ILE A 191 6.68 -4.46 3.39
CA ILE A 191 5.23 -4.39 3.19
C ILE A 191 4.86 -4.69 1.74
N SER A 192 5.65 -4.23 0.75
CA SER A 192 5.39 -4.60 -0.64
C SER A 192 5.59 -6.10 -0.84
N HIS A 193 6.67 -6.66 -0.31
CA HIS A 193 6.93 -8.10 -0.30
C HIS A 193 5.75 -8.88 0.31
N ASP A 194 5.37 -8.55 1.54
CA ASP A 194 4.31 -9.27 2.26
C ASP A 194 2.96 -9.16 1.51
N SER A 195 2.68 -8.01 0.91
CA SER A 195 1.47 -7.80 0.12
C SER A 195 1.49 -8.65 -1.15
N THR A 196 2.61 -8.69 -1.87
CA THR A 196 2.79 -9.50 -3.08
C THR A 196 2.69 -10.99 -2.77
N VAL A 197 3.36 -11.50 -1.73
CA VAL A 197 3.27 -12.91 -1.30
C VAL A 197 1.81 -13.28 -1.01
N ARG A 198 1.07 -12.45 -0.28
CA ARG A 198 -0.36 -12.68 0.00
C ARG A 198 -1.24 -12.58 -1.25
N THR A 199 -0.88 -11.70 -2.19
CA THR A 199 -1.58 -11.55 -3.47
C THR A 199 -1.49 -12.80 -4.32
N LEU A 200 -0.33 -13.46 -4.30
CA LEU A 200 -0.06 -14.72 -4.98
C LEU A 200 -0.63 -15.95 -4.24
N GLY A 201 -1.35 -15.77 -3.12
CA GLY A 201 -1.89 -16.87 -2.33
C GLY A 201 -0.85 -17.65 -1.52
N LEU A 202 0.37 -17.12 -1.40
CA LEU A 202 1.49 -17.76 -0.72
C LEU A 202 1.53 -17.43 0.78
N LYS A 203 2.34 -18.18 1.54
CA LYS A 203 2.50 -18.01 2.99
C LYS A 203 3.80 -17.27 3.30
N LEU A 204 3.70 -16.20 4.11
CA LEU A 204 4.86 -15.40 4.55
C LEU A 204 5.93 -16.21 5.29
N LYS A 205 5.53 -17.27 6.03
CA LYS A 205 6.49 -18.11 6.75
C LYS A 205 7.45 -18.85 5.82
N ASP A 206 6.98 -19.18 4.61
CA ASP A 206 7.72 -19.93 3.60
C ASP A 206 8.45 -18.98 2.62
N HIS A 207 8.08 -17.69 2.67
CA HIS A 207 8.63 -16.61 1.85
C HIS A 207 8.93 -15.41 2.75
N PRO A 208 9.93 -15.50 3.66
CA PRO A 208 10.31 -14.38 4.50
C PRO A 208 10.98 -13.25 3.71
N PHE A 209 10.71 -12.01 4.09
CA PHE A 209 11.39 -10.86 3.50
C PHE A 209 12.87 -10.80 3.89
N GLY A 210 13.74 -10.59 2.91
CA GLY A 210 15.12 -10.14 3.09
C GLY A 210 15.62 -9.41 1.85
N HIS A 211 16.68 -8.61 1.99
CA HIS A 211 17.34 -8.05 0.80
C HIS A 211 18.06 -9.16 0.04
N GLY A 212 17.83 -9.24 -1.27
CA GLY A 212 18.37 -10.28 -2.14
C GLY A 212 17.61 -11.61 -2.08
N THR A 213 16.52 -11.72 -1.30
CA THR A 213 15.74 -12.97 -1.30
C THR A 213 15.01 -13.16 -2.62
N GLU A 214 15.07 -14.38 -3.13
CA GLU A 214 14.54 -14.79 -4.43
C GLU A 214 13.69 -16.04 -4.26
N TYR A 215 12.46 -16.03 -4.79
CA TYR A 215 11.55 -17.17 -4.74
C TYR A 215 10.97 -17.43 -6.12
N LYS A 216 11.12 -18.65 -6.63
CA LYS A 216 10.52 -19.08 -7.89
C LYS A 216 9.03 -19.41 -7.68
N ILE A 217 8.15 -18.69 -8.36
CA ILE A 217 6.69 -18.81 -8.29
C ILE A 217 6.16 -19.11 -9.71
N GLY A 218 6.08 -20.39 -10.06
CA GLY A 218 5.79 -20.80 -11.43
C GLY A 218 6.90 -20.33 -12.38
N GLU A 219 6.52 -19.59 -13.42
CA GLU A 219 7.45 -18.98 -14.39
C GLU A 219 8.00 -17.62 -13.93
N MET A 220 7.46 -17.06 -12.84
CA MET A 220 7.91 -15.80 -12.28
C MET A 220 8.91 -16.00 -11.15
N THR A 221 9.69 -14.96 -10.89
CA THR A 221 10.56 -14.86 -9.71
C THR A 221 10.15 -13.66 -8.86
N LEU A 222 9.86 -13.91 -7.58
CA LEU A 222 9.68 -12.86 -6.58
C LEU A 222 11.04 -12.50 -5.99
N LEU A 223 11.53 -11.31 -6.32
CA LEU A 223 12.81 -10.78 -5.85
C LEU A 223 12.55 -9.65 -4.85
N SER A 224 13.36 -9.54 -3.79
CA SER A 224 13.14 -8.51 -2.77
C SER A 224 14.39 -7.72 -2.46
N SER A 225 14.19 -6.44 -2.14
CA SER A 225 15.24 -5.54 -1.69
C SER A 225 14.75 -4.70 -0.52
N TYR A 226 15.69 -4.17 0.26
CA TYR A 226 15.37 -3.02 1.10
C TYR A 226 14.88 -1.86 0.23
N HIS A 227 14.00 -1.04 0.79
CA HIS A 227 13.48 0.11 0.07
C HIS A 227 14.60 1.13 -0.18
N CYS A 228 14.66 1.74 -1.36
CA CYS A 228 15.60 2.81 -1.74
C CYS A 228 15.33 4.17 -1.06
N SER A 229 14.74 4.16 0.14
CA SER A 229 14.46 5.39 0.89
C SER A 229 15.76 6.07 1.31
N ARG A 230 15.75 7.40 1.40
CA ARG A 230 16.85 8.20 1.95
C ARG A 230 17.37 7.70 3.31
N TYR A 231 16.47 7.20 4.16
CA TYR A 231 16.87 6.64 5.46
C TYR A 231 17.77 5.41 5.30
N ASN A 232 17.38 4.44 4.45
CA ASN A 232 18.17 3.23 4.23
C ASN A 232 19.50 3.51 3.54
N THR A 233 19.54 4.47 2.60
CA THR A 233 20.79 4.86 1.92
C THR A 233 21.73 5.60 2.85
N ASN A 234 21.23 6.57 3.63
CA ASN A 234 22.05 7.34 4.57
C ASN A 234 22.61 6.47 5.72
N THR A 235 21.83 5.48 6.18
CA THR A 235 22.27 4.55 7.23
C THR A 235 23.10 3.38 6.70
N ARG A 236 23.35 3.33 5.39
CA ARG A 236 24.01 2.21 4.68
C ARG A 236 23.36 0.85 4.91
N ARG A 237 22.07 0.83 5.29
CA ARG A 237 21.26 -0.40 5.28
C ARG A 237 21.07 -0.90 3.85
N LEU A 238 21.08 0.01 2.89
CA LEU A 238 21.14 -0.27 1.46
C LEU A 238 22.19 0.66 0.85
N THR A 239 23.18 0.11 0.14
CA THR A 239 24.12 0.89 -0.67
C THR A 239 23.69 0.88 -2.14
N GLU A 240 24.28 1.74 -2.96
CA GLU A 240 24.02 1.76 -4.41
C GLU A 240 24.48 0.45 -5.05
N GLU A 241 25.62 -0.10 -4.64
CA GLU A 241 26.14 -1.37 -5.16
C GLU A 241 25.20 -2.55 -4.83
N MET A 242 24.66 -2.56 -3.61
CA MET A 242 23.66 -3.55 -3.21
C MET A 242 22.39 -3.43 -4.05
N PHE A 243 21.96 -2.20 -4.34
CA PHE A 243 20.77 -1.96 -5.14
C PHE A 243 21.01 -2.34 -6.61
N ASP A 244 22.15 -1.98 -7.17
CA ASP A 244 22.57 -2.37 -8.52
C ASP A 244 22.62 -3.90 -8.68
N ALA A 245 23.13 -4.63 -7.68
CA ALA A 245 23.16 -6.08 -7.71
C ALA A 245 21.76 -6.71 -7.85
N ILE A 246 20.73 -6.09 -7.27
CA ILE A 246 19.34 -6.53 -7.40
C ILE A 246 18.83 -6.35 -8.83
N PHE A 247 19.15 -5.23 -9.49
CA PHE A 247 18.72 -4.98 -10.87
C PHE A 247 19.54 -5.79 -11.88
N ALA A 248 20.83 -5.99 -11.64
CA ALA A 248 21.64 -6.94 -12.38
C ALA A 248 21.04 -8.36 -12.31
N ARG A 249 20.63 -8.79 -11.11
CA ARG A 249 19.97 -10.08 -10.93
C ARG A 249 18.63 -10.16 -11.65
N ALA A 250 17.80 -9.11 -11.57
CA ALA A 250 16.53 -9.04 -12.31
C ALA A 250 16.75 -9.16 -13.82
N ARG A 251 17.74 -8.46 -14.37
CA ARG A 251 18.11 -8.54 -15.79
C ARG A 251 18.54 -9.95 -16.18
N ALA A 252 19.42 -10.57 -15.40
CA ALA A 252 19.85 -11.95 -15.65
C ALA A 252 18.69 -12.97 -15.64
N ILE A 253 17.68 -12.79 -14.78
CA ILE A 253 16.48 -13.65 -14.80
C ILE A 253 15.65 -13.45 -16.06
N ILE A 254 15.55 -12.20 -16.53
CA ILE A 254 14.74 -11.86 -17.72
C ILE A 254 15.40 -12.37 -19.00
N ASP A 255 16.71 -12.24 -19.11
CA ASP A 255 17.48 -12.58 -20.31
C ASP A 255 17.65 -14.11 -20.51
N GLY A 256 17.56 -14.89 -19.42
CA GLY A 256 17.70 -16.36 -19.42
C GLY A 256 19.13 -16.84 -19.20
#